data_AF-A0A841T5T9-F1
#
_entry.id   AF-A0A841T5T9-F1
#
_cell.length_a   1.000
_cell.length_b   1.000
_cell.length_c   1.000
_cell.angle_alpha   90.00
_cell.angle_beta   90.00
_cell.angle_gamma   90.00
#
_symmetry.space_group_name_H-M   'P 1'
#
loop_
_entity.id
_entity.type
_entity.pdbx_description
1 polymer ?
#
loop_
_entity_poly.entity_id
_entity_poly.type
_entity_poly.pdbx_seq_one_letter_code
_entity_poly.pdbx_strand_id
1 'polypeptide(L)'
;MAGRVWLLRDESGRLDTAAGIAGVMDGTPGPEESLRGDVLIRLGRGDLPSSLRLGQAAEAWIWNERAEHVASLGNEETARRLRREGFVTALPAGRPSEGRATASGTNTGRTFTNRTVIGRGTASWPSAAYERETRRDRDRAPRSSVLGGGFDPIGSSGFFRVCVFGLDTALVDPLPVDFRRPLELERRLARASARALYALGLDSGTVGWRVGRGGRLGAIVSLSPWIEERGEEWPELLRERLKRFADSWSREARQPVRVRLGADPEFVLLSPAGKVVPASRYLPKRGSAGCDAMRVGGTLRWPLAELRPEPAEEPRELATSIRRLLALAAGRTAGAAVRFRAGAAPVRGLPLGGHLHVSGAALTGERLRALDNAVALPLRLLEPPEANRRRPRYGSLGDYRSKSHGGFEYRTPPSWLVSPTLTRGTLALAKLASEHSRELAADRPLDDDRMRDAFYGGDRRSLLEGAERVYRLIRSTSSYSLYQEDIDPIFKAIRENRHWDETTDLRKKWRIPYAAGPD
;
A
#
# COMPACT_ATOMS: atom_id res chain seq x y z
N MET A 1 22.00 -19.50 -0.50
CA MET A 1 22.06 -18.34 0.42
C MET A 1 22.03 -18.87 1.83
N ALA A 2 22.76 -18.29 2.77
CA ALA A 2 22.81 -18.81 4.15
C ALA A 2 21.47 -18.58 4.87
N GLY A 3 20.83 -17.44 4.64
CA GLY A 3 19.49 -17.19 5.16
C GLY A 3 19.45 -16.94 6.65
N ARG A 4 20.56 -16.46 7.22
CA ARG A 4 20.67 -16.21 8.65
C ARG A 4 19.90 -14.94 9.01
N VAL A 5 19.33 -14.94 10.20
CA VAL A 5 18.68 -13.77 10.80
C VAL A 5 19.58 -13.25 11.91
N TRP A 6 20.10 -12.05 11.74
CA TRP A 6 20.95 -11.39 12.71
C TRP A 6 20.14 -10.36 13.47
N LEU A 7 20.17 -10.41 14.80
CA LEU A 7 19.61 -9.38 15.64
C LEU A 7 20.73 -8.46 16.13
N LEU A 8 20.74 -7.23 15.61
CA LEU A 8 21.70 -6.22 16.01
C LEU A 8 21.29 -5.65 17.37
N ARG A 9 22.19 -5.78 18.35
CA ARG A 9 21.98 -5.24 19.70
C ARG A 9 22.01 -3.72 19.67
N ASP A 10 21.12 -3.12 20.45
CA ASP A 10 21.13 -1.69 20.70
C ASP A 10 22.18 -1.34 21.75
N GLU A 11 22.73 -0.12 21.70
CA GLU A 11 23.66 0.37 22.73
C GLU A 11 22.99 0.50 24.10
N SER A 12 21.66 0.58 24.14
CA SER A 12 20.88 0.69 25.38
C SER A 12 20.54 -0.63 26.08
N GLY A 13 20.90 -1.79 25.51
CA GLY A 13 20.64 -3.11 26.10
C GLY A 13 19.16 -3.46 26.27
N ARG A 14 18.25 -2.73 25.61
CA ARG A 14 16.79 -2.87 25.81
C ARG A 14 16.21 -4.11 25.13
N LEU A 15 16.99 -4.82 24.31
CA LEU A 15 16.56 -5.99 23.56
C LEU A 15 17.05 -7.32 24.15
N ASP A 16 17.45 -7.36 25.43
CA ASP A 16 17.88 -8.61 26.09
C ASP A 16 16.80 -9.71 26.08
N THR A 17 15.53 -9.34 25.91
CA THR A 17 14.39 -10.26 25.75
C THR A 17 14.44 -11.12 24.49
N ALA A 18 15.24 -10.72 23.49
CA ALA A 18 15.36 -11.41 22.21
C ALA A 18 16.65 -12.25 22.07
N ALA A 19 17.46 -12.34 23.13
CA ALA A 19 18.67 -13.16 23.14
C ALA A 19 18.35 -14.67 23.14
N GLY A 20 19.23 -15.48 22.55
CA GLY A 20 19.13 -16.94 22.60
C GLY A 20 17.88 -17.53 21.92
N ILE A 21 17.33 -16.83 20.92
CA ILE A 21 16.24 -17.36 20.10
C ILE A 21 16.83 -18.32 19.07
N ALA A 22 16.32 -19.56 19.05
CA ALA A 22 16.74 -20.55 18.07
C ALA A 22 16.54 -20.01 16.63
N GLY A 23 17.59 -20.09 15.81
CA GLY A 23 17.58 -19.59 14.43
C GLY A 23 17.91 -18.10 14.28
N VAL A 24 18.13 -17.38 15.39
CA VAL A 24 18.54 -15.97 15.40
C VAL A 24 19.96 -15.86 15.93
N MET A 25 20.81 -15.18 15.20
CA MET A 25 22.19 -14.87 15.57
C MET A 25 22.20 -13.56 16.36
N ASP A 26 22.74 -13.58 17.57
CA ASP A 26 22.91 -12.37 18.38
C ASP A 26 24.19 -11.63 17.98
N GLY A 27 24.08 -10.32 17.76
CA GLY A 27 25.22 -9.44 17.50
C GLY A 27 25.50 -9.17 16.03
N THR A 28 26.71 -8.71 15.75
CA THR A 28 27.12 -8.23 14.43
C THR A 28 27.86 -9.34 13.66
N PRO A 29 27.58 -9.54 12.35
CA PRO A 29 28.37 -10.44 11.53
C PRO A 29 29.86 -10.06 11.50
N GLY A 30 30.72 -11.07 11.34
CA GLY A 30 32.16 -10.88 11.20
C GLY A 30 32.56 -10.18 9.88
N PRO A 31 33.74 -9.55 9.80
CA PRO A 31 34.18 -8.80 8.62
C PRO A 31 34.41 -9.69 7.37
N GLU A 32 34.64 -10.99 7.55
CA GLU A 32 34.87 -11.95 6.47
C GLU A 32 33.62 -12.76 6.10
N GLU A 33 32.49 -12.53 6.78
CA GLU A 33 31.26 -13.27 6.51
C GLU A 33 30.52 -12.70 5.28
N SER A 34 30.14 -13.59 4.35
CA SER A 34 29.17 -13.25 3.30
C SER A 34 27.77 -13.19 3.89
N LEU A 35 27.05 -12.09 3.63
CA LEU A 35 25.69 -11.87 4.13
C LEU A 35 24.63 -12.13 3.05
N ARG A 36 25.01 -12.82 1.97
CA ARG A 36 24.13 -13.04 0.82
C ARG A 36 22.86 -13.80 1.19
N GLY A 37 21.74 -13.07 1.15
CA GLY A 37 20.41 -13.57 1.50
C GLY A 37 20.15 -13.68 3.00
N ASP A 38 21.02 -13.11 3.82
CA ASP A 38 20.78 -12.90 5.25
C ASP A 38 19.89 -11.66 5.46
N VAL A 39 19.40 -11.50 6.67
CA VAL A 39 18.67 -10.31 7.11
C VAL A 39 19.23 -9.82 8.43
N LEU A 40 19.43 -8.51 8.52
CA LEU A 40 19.93 -7.83 9.71
C LEU A 40 18.77 -7.03 10.30
N ILE A 41 18.34 -7.43 11.50
CA ILE A 41 17.20 -6.85 12.20
C ILE A 41 17.69 -5.83 13.22
N ARG A 42 17.17 -4.61 13.08
CA ARG A 42 17.43 -3.50 13.98
C ARG A 42 16.14 -3.04 14.65
N LEU A 43 16.05 -3.23 15.98
CA LEU A 43 14.86 -2.86 16.76
C LEU A 43 15.06 -1.63 17.65
N GLY A 44 16.30 -1.19 17.87
CA GLY A 44 16.66 -0.07 18.75
C GLY A 44 17.66 0.93 18.15
N ARG A 45 18.01 1.94 18.95
CA ARG A 45 18.99 2.99 18.62
C ARG A 45 20.41 2.43 18.63
N GLY A 46 21.28 3.03 17.82
CA GLY A 46 22.69 2.65 17.68
C GLY A 46 23.10 2.62 16.21
N ASP A 47 24.29 3.10 15.89
CA ASP A 47 24.76 3.07 14.52
C ASP A 47 24.87 1.63 14.01
N LEU A 48 24.68 1.43 12.70
CA LEU A 48 25.15 0.19 12.10
C LEU A 48 26.66 0.12 12.37
N PRO A 49 27.17 -0.99 12.92
CA PRO A 49 28.58 -1.12 13.24
C PRO A 49 29.43 -0.67 12.04
N SER A 50 30.41 0.21 12.27
CA SER A 50 31.32 0.68 11.22
C SER A 50 32.08 -0.48 10.53
N SER A 51 32.12 -1.65 11.18
CA SER A 51 32.65 -2.90 10.66
C SER A 51 31.80 -3.55 9.56
N LEU A 52 30.50 -3.24 9.47
CA LEU A 52 29.67 -3.61 8.31
C LEU A 52 30.11 -2.72 7.14
N ARG A 53 31.09 -3.21 6.37
CA ARG A 53 31.54 -2.52 5.16
C ARG A 53 30.32 -2.37 4.23
N LEU A 54 30.18 -1.20 3.59
CA LEU A 54 29.08 -0.85 2.67
C LEU A 54 28.78 -1.94 1.61
N GLY A 55 29.74 -2.81 1.28
CA GLY A 55 29.55 -3.96 0.39
C GLY A 55 28.91 -5.21 1.02
N GLN A 56 29.09 -5.49 2.31
CA GLN A 56 28.50 -6.66 2.98
C GLN A 56 26.99 -6.48 3.17
N ALA A 57 26.58 -5.27 3.57
CA ALA A 57 25.19 -4.89 3.71
C ALA A 57 24.40 -4.97 2.39
N ALA A 58 25.06 -4.71 1.25
CA ALA A 58 24.41 -4.70 -0.06
C ALA A 58 23.87 -6.08 -0.49
N GLU A 59 24.37 -7.17 0.11
CA GLU A 59 23.93 -8.54 -0.19
C GLU A 59 22.85 -9.07 0.78
N ALA A 60 22.54 -8.30 1.83
CA ALA A 60 21.58 -8.64 2.87
C ALA A 60 20.40 -7.66 2.88
N TRP A 61 19.27 -8.11 3.41
CA TRP A 61 18.20 -7.17 3.74
C TRP A 61 18.50 -6.53 5.09
N ILE A 62 18.71 -5.20 5.10
CA ILE A 62 18.71 -4.43 6.33
C ILE A 62 17.27 -4.05 6.68
N TRP A 63 16.71 -4.72 7.68
CA TRP A 63 15.42 -4.37 8.24
C TRP A 63 15.52 -3.03 8.95
N ASN A 64 14.58 -2.12 8.69
CA ASN A 64 14.64 -0.76 9.23
C ASN A 64 15.92 0.01 8.83
N GLU A 65 16.49 -0.25 7.65
CA GLU A 65 17.65 0.50 7.09
C GLU A 65 17.49 2.02 7.21
N ARG A 66 16.26 2.51 7.01
CA ARG A 66 15.92 3.93 7.01
C ARG A 66 15.58 4.50 8.38
N ALA A 67 15.72 3.75 9.45
CA ALA A 67 15.29 4.17 10.78
C ALA A 67 15.94 5.49 11.23
N GLU A 68 17.25 5.66 11.03
CA GLU A 68 17.92 6.92 11.38
C GLU A 68 17.50 8.09 10.48
N HIS A 69 17.34 7.84 9.18
CA HIS A 69 16.81 8.85 8.27
C HIS A 69 15.42 9.30 8.73
N VAL A 70 14.53 8.35 9.07
CA VAL A 70 13.18 8.66 9.56
C VAL A 70 13.21 9.36 10.91
N ALA A 71 14.10 8.96 11.83
CA ALA A 71 14.26 9.61 13.14
C ALA A 71 14.74 11.06 13.03
N SER A 72 15.56 11.36 12.02
CA SER A 72 16.04 12.72 11.72
C SER A 72 15.03 13.56 10.92
N LEU A 73 13.94 12.97 10.41
CA LEU A 73 12.85 13.75 9.82
C LEU A 73 12.19 14.61 10.89
N GLY A 74 12.14 15.92 10.66
CA GLY A 74 11.28 16.79 11.45
C GLY A 74 9.81 16.36 11.37
N ASN A 75 9.05 16.66 12.43
CA ASN A 75 7.62 16.30 12.52
C ASN A 75 6.78 16.80 11.33
N GLU A 76 7.15 17.94 10.73
CA GLU A 76 6.48 18.46 9.54
C GLU A 76 6.62 17.54 8.32
N GLU A 77 7.84 17.08 8.04
CA GLU A 77 8.12 16.19 6.91
C GLU A 77 7.53 14.80 7.13
N THR A 78 7.65 14.24 8.34
CA THR A 78 6.98 13.00 8.72
C THR A 78 5.47 13.12 8.51
N ALA A 79 4.87 14.24 8.93
CA ALA A 79 3.45 14.47 8.75
C ALA A 79 3.06 14.65 7.27
N ARG A 80 3.89 15.31 6.44
CA ARG A 80 3.69 15.43 4.99
C ARG A 80 3.63 14.05 4.34
N ARG A 81 4.60 13.19 4.61
CA ARG A 81 4.68 11.82 4.08
C ARG A 81 3.47 10.97 4.49
N LEU A 82 3.05 11.06 5.76
CA LEU A 82 1.86 10.35 6.24
C LEU A 82 0.56 10.89 5.62
N ARG A 83 0.42 12.22 5.45
CA ARG A 83 -0.76 12.82 4.81
C ARG A 83 -0.89 12.45 3.33
N ARG A 84 0.22 12.29 2.60
CA ARG A 84 0.23 11.75 1.23
C ARG A 84 -0.48 10.39 1.14
N GLU A 85 -0.29 9.56 2.16
CA GLU A 85 -0.92 8.25 2.30
C GLU A 85 -2.33 8.33 2.92
N GLY A 86 -2.88 9.53 3.11
CA GLY A 86 -4.23 9.72 3.62
C GLY A 86 -4.39 9.54 5.13
N PHE A 87 -3.29 9.57 5.90
CA PHE A 87 -3.38 9.63 7.36
C PHE A 87 -3.71 11.04 7.85
N VAL A 88 -4.47 11.10 8.94
CA VAL A 88 -4.63 12.33 9.73
C VAL A 88 -3.49 12.37 10.76
N THR A 89 -2.81 13.51 10.85
CA THR A 89 -1.64 13.69 11.70
C THR A 89 -1.82 14.89 12.62
N ALA A 90 -1.43 14.76 13.87
CA ALA A 90 -1.35 15.83 14.85
C ALA A 90 -0.02 15.72 15.62
N LEU A 91 1.09 15.61 14.86
CA LEU A 91 2.44 15.60 15.43
C LEU A 91 2.74 17.00 16.01
N PRO A 92 3.31 17.10 17.23
CA PRO A 92 3.64 18.39 17.81
C PRO A 92 4.63 19.13 16.92
N ALA A 93 4.45 20.43 16.72
CA ALA A 93 5.47 21.23 16.05
C ALA A 93 6.75 21.13 16.89
N GLY A 94 7.84 20.63 16.28
CA GLY A 94 9.13 20.68 16.96
C GLY A 94 9.45 22.13 17.29
N ARG A 95 9.76 22.43 18.54
CA ARG A 95 10.62 23.61 18.77
C ARG A 95 11.89 23.32 17.98
N PRO A 96 12.39 24.25 17.14
CA PRO A 96 13.71 24.07 16.56
C PRO A 96 14.66 23.76 17.72
N SER A 97 15.40 22.66 17.60
CA SER A 97 16.44 22.34 18.56
C SER A 97 17.36 23.55 18.63
N GLU A 98 17.32 24.28 19.74
CA GLU A 98 18.39 25.21 20.10
C GLU A 98 19.64 24.35 20.17
N GLY A 99 20.40 24.33 19.08
CA GLY A 99 21.75 23.83 19.06
C GLY A 99 22.46 24.55 20.18
N ARG A 100 22.94 23.77 21.16
CA ARG A 100 23.85 24.23 22.19
C ARG A 100 25.18 24.52 21.49
N ALA A 101 25.21 25.59 20.71
CA ALA A 101 26.42 26.19 20.20
C ALA A 101 27.04 26.94 21.36
N THR A 102 28.11 26.39 21.91
CA THR A 102 29.07 27.14 22.71
C THR A 102 29.66 28.24 21.83
N ALA A 103 29.06 29.42 21.85
CA ALA A 103 29.61 30.61 21.23
C ALA A 103 30.25 31.48 22.33
N SER A 104 31.57 31.40 22.43
CA SER A 104 32.38 32.49 22.96
C SER A 104 32.35 33.66 21.97
N GLY A 105 32.29 34.88 22.50
CA GLY A 105 32.85 36.05 21.82
C GLY A 105 31.89 37.00 21.11
N THR A 106 31.72 38.15 21.76
CA THR A 106 31.66 39.52 21.21
C THR A 106 30.40 39.99 20.48
N ASN A 107 29.51 40.49 21.33
CA ASN A 107 28.69 41.70 21.23
C ASN A 107 29.19 42.78 20.25
N THR A 108 28.42 43.09 19.21
CA THR A 108 28.27 44.46 18.66
C THR A 108 26.83 44.64 18.15
N GLY A 109 26.17 45.66 18.69
CA GLY A 109 24.74 45.91 18.48
C GLY A 109 24.42 46.55 17.13
N ARG A 110 23.19 46.30 16.66
CA ARG A 110 22.42 47.25 15.85
C ARG A 110 20.94 46.89 15.89
N THR A 111 20.18 47.79 16.49
CA THR A 111 18.72 47.94 16.39
C THR A 111 18.31 48.19 14.94
N PHE A 112 17.16 47.68 14.48
CA PHE A 112 16.20 48.41 13.66
C PHE A 112 14.86 47.65 13.53
N THR A 113 13.83 48.44 13.26
CA THR A 113 12.41 48.32 13.62
C THR A 113 11.52 47.53 12.66
N ASN A 114 10.46 46.95 13.23
CA ASN A 114 9.27 46.40 12.57
C ASN A 114 8.59 47.40 11.61
N ARG A 115 8.14 46.95 10.44
CA ARG A 115 7.03 47.60 9.73
C ARG A 115 6.26 46.62 8.84
N THR A 116 5.02 46.36 9.24
CA THR A 116 3.96 45.68 8.49
C THR A 116 3.42 46.62 7.40
N VAL A 117 3.19 46.12 6.19
CA VAL A 117 2.39 46.79 5.17
C VAL A 117 1.30 45.83 4.67
N ILE A 118 0.06 46.24 4.87
CA ILE A 118 -1.16 45.63 4.36
C ILE A 118 -1.50 46.33 3.03
N GLY A 119 -1.68 45.57 1.95
CA GLY A 119 -2.20 46.06 0.67
C GLY A 119 -3.50 45.36 0.32
N ARG A 120 -4.63 46.06 0.43
CA ARG A 120 -5.93 45.69 -0.16
C ARG A 120 -5.99 46.17 -1.60
N GLY A 121 -6.49 45.34 -2.50
CA GLY A 121 -6.86 45.72 -3.87
C GLY A 121 -8.19 45.07 -4.24
N THR A 122 -9.25 45.87 -4.24
CA THR A 122 -10.59 45.57 -4.73
C THR A 122 -10.72 46.00 -6.20
N ALA A 123 -11.37 45.20 -7.03
CA ALA A 123 -11.97 45.64 -8.28
C ALA A 123 -13.26 44.84 -8.56
N SER A 124 -14.20 45.51 -9.20
CA SER A 124 -15.65 45.35 -9.08
C SER A 124 -16.36 45.36 -10.43
N TRP A 125 -17.41 44.51 -10.54
CA TRP A 125 -18.68 44.65 -11.33
C TRP A 125 -18.58 44.73 -12.89
N PRO A 126 -19.64 44.41 -13.68
CA PRO A 126 -21.07 44.47 -13.33
C PRO A 126 -21.99 43.30 -13.79
N SER A 127 -23.19 43.35 -13.21
CA SER A 127 -24.39 42.55 -13.43
C SER A 127 -25.45 43.36 -14.20
N ALA A 128 -26.42 42.64 -14.78
CA ALA A 128 -27.79 43.00 -15.20
C ALA A 128 -28.01 42.82 -16.73
N ALA A 129 -29.11 42.25 -17.24
CA ALA A 129 -30.45 42.07 -16.67
C ALA A 129 -31.25 40.94 -17.39
N TYR A 130 -32.19 40.31 -16.65
CA TYR A 130 -33.60 40.00 -16.98
C TYR A 130 -33.92 39.16 -18.26
N GLU A 131 -34.81 38.14 -18.31
CA GLU A 131 -35.94 37.73 -17.46
C GLU A 131 -36.54 36.38 -17.97
N ARG A 132 -37.04 35.53 -17.04
CA ARG A 132 -38.28 34.67 -17.07
C ARG A 132 -38.60 33.82 -18.34
N GLU A 133 -38.98 32.53 -18.33
CA GLU A 133 -39.60 31.64 -17.33
C GLU A 133 -39.65 30.18 -17.90
N THR A 134 -39.84 29.17 -17.05
CA THR A 134 -40.07 27.72 -17.31
C THR A 134 -38.86 26.76 -17.31
N ARG A 135 -38.44 26.32 -16.11
CA ARG A 135 -37.92 24.95 -15.86
C ARG A 135 -37.86 24.65 -14.36
N ARG A 136 -38.80 23.85 -13.86
CA ARG A 136 -38.71 23.17 -12.56
C ARG A 136 -38.04 21.81 -12.75
N ASP A 137 -37.24 21.42 -11.76
CA ASP A 137 -36.59 20.12 -11.57
C ASP A 137 -35.43 19.71 -12.48
N ARG A 138 -34.36 20.52 -12.49
CA ARG A 138 -32.99 20.02 -12.60
C ARG A 138 -32.05 20.93 -11.81
N ASP A 139 -31.73 20.56 -10.57
CA ASP A 139 -30.43 20.75 -9.94
C ASP A 139 -30.42 20.21 -8.50
N ARG A 140 -30.09 18.92 -8.38
CA ARG A 140 -29.57 18.33 -7.14
C ARG A 140 -28.38 17.44 -7.50
N ALA A 141 -27.27 18.09 -7.84
CA ALA A 141 -25.97 17.48 -7.68
C ALA A 141 -25.77 17.18 -6.17
N PRO A 142 -25.30 15.97 -5.79
CA PRO A 142 -25.03 15.68 -4.39
C PRO A 142 -23.86 16.55 -3.92
N ARG A 143 -24.14 17.46 -2.99
CA ARG A 143 -23.14 18.28 -2.31
C ARG A 143 -22.09 17.37 -1.68
N SER A 144 -20.84 17.56 -2.09
CA SER A 144 -19.65 17.08 -1.40
C SER A 144 -19.52 17.81 -0.06
N SER A 145 -20.03 17.22 1.02
CA SER A 145 -19.79 17.67 2.39
C SER A 145 -19.08 16.57 3.18
N VAL A 146 -17.78 16.40 2.92
CA VAL A 146 -16.86 15.70 3.84
C VAL A 146 -15.52 16.44 3.82
N LEU A 147 -15.53 17.72 4.19
CA LEU A 147 -14.35 18.46 4.67
C LEU A 147 -14.89 19.55 5.61
N GLY A 148 -14.45 19.55 6.86
CA GLY A 148 -14.82 20.56 7.86
C GLY A 148 -15.45 20.07 9.16
N GLY A 149 -15.34 18.79 9.52
CA GLY A 149 -15.61 18.36 10.89
C GLY A 149 -14.43 18.74 11.79
N GLY A 150 -14.57 19.81 12.57
CA GLY A 150 -13.56 20.24 13.53
C GLY A 150 -13.12 19.09 14.44
N PHE A 151 -11.82 18.90 14.55
CA PHE A 151 -11.23 18.01 15.54
C PHE A 151 -11.37 18.71 16.90
N ASP A 152 -12.35 18.28 17.70
CA ASP A 152 -12.59 18.81 19.04
C ASP A 152 -11.50 18.25 19.99
N PRO A 153 -10.54 19.06 20.48
CA PRO A 153 -9.37 18.53 21.20
C PRO A 153 -9.66 18.19 22.67
N ILE A 154 -10.88 18.44 23.16
CA ILE A 154 -11.17 18.49 24.61
C ILE A 154 -12.19 17.42 25.07
N GLY A 155 -12.87 16.72 24.14
CA GLY A 155 -13.78 15.61 24.47
C GLY A 155 -13.04 14.27 24.60
N SER A 156 -12.98 13.69 25.81
CA SER A 156 -12.22 12.47 26.20
C SER A 156 -11.87 11.51 25.05
N SER A 157 -10.67 11.66 24.48
CA SER A 157 -10.10 10.81 23.44
C SER A 157 -9.28 9.68 24.05
N GLY A 158 -9.34 8.47 23.48
CA GLY A 158 -8.43 7.39 23.85
C GLY A 158 -7.05 7.60 23.24
N PHE A 159 -5.99 7.44 24.05
CA PHE A 159 -4.61 7.40 23.56
C PHE A 159 -4.19 5.94 23.45
N PHE A 160 -3.58 5.58 22.32
CA PHE A 160 -3.09 4.24 22.05
C PHE A 160 -1.67 4.29 21.52
N ARG A 161 -0.80 3.47 22.07
CA ARG A 161 0.50 3.14 21.49
C ARG A 161 0.36 1.82 20.76
N VAL A 162 0.95 1.74 19.58
CA VAL A 162 0.97 0.51 18.79
C VAL A 162 2.41 0.18 18.45
N CYS A 163 2.95 -0.86 19.08
CA CYS A 163 4.25 -1.42 18.71
C CYS A 163 4.04 -2.42 17.59
N VAL A 164 4.83 -2.30 16.52
CA VAL A 164 4.72 -3.12 15.32
C VAL A 164 6.07 -3.79 15.07
N PHE A 165 6.02 -5.11 14.85
CA PHE A 165 7.14 -5.90 14.39
C PHE A 165 6.78 -6.53 13.04
N GLY A 166 7.33 -6.00 11.96
CA GLY A 166 7.01 -6.44 10.61
C GLY A 166 5.64 -5.93 10.17
N LEU A 167 4.96 -6.71 9.33
CA LEU A 167 3.67 -6.31 8.78
C LEU A 167 2.49 -6.84 9.61
N ASP A 168 2.62 -7.97 10.30
CA ASP A 168 1.49 -8.70 10.88
C ASP A 168 1.48 -8.77 12.40
N THR A 169 2.58 -8.40 13.06
CA THR A 169 2.67 -8.39 14.52
C THR A 169 2.49 -6.97 15.04
N ALA A 170 1.48 -6.77 15.86
CA ALA A 170 1.28 -5.51 16.56
C ALA A 170 0.69 -5.74 17.96
N LEU A 171 1.15 -4.95 18.92
CA LEU A 171 0.56 -4.83 20.24
C LEU A 171 -0.05 -3.44 20.40
N VAL A 172 -1.33 -3.38 20.78
CA VAL A 172 -2.05 -2.13 21.04
C VAL A 172 -2.15 -1.95 22.56
N ASP A 173 -1.58 -0.86 23.07
CA ASP A 173 -1.52 -0.54 24.49
C ASP A 173 -2.07 0.88 24.77
N PRO A 174 -3.06 1.03 25.67
CA PRO A 174 -3.83 -0.03 26.32
C PRO A 174 -4.78 -0.72 25.33
N LEU A 175 -5.35 -1.87 25.72
CA LEU A 175 -6.42 -2.48 24.95
C LEU A 175 -7.66 -1.56 24.89
N PRO A 176 -8.34 -1.43 23.74
CA PRO A 176 -9.45 -0.49 23.56
C PRO A 176 -10.79 -0.99 24.17
N VAL A 177 -10.76 -1.53 25.39
CA VAL A 177 -11.91 -2.21 26.04
C VAL A 177 -13.14 -1.32 26.20
N ASP A 178 -12.96 -0.01 26.35
CA ASP A 178 -14.05 0.95 26.56
C ASP A 178 -14.79 1.34 25.27
N PHE A 179 -14.35 0.85 24.11
CA PHE A 179 -14.98 1.18 22.82
C PHE A 179 -16.06 0.16 22.46
N ARG A 180 -17.14 0.62 21.80
CA ARG A 180 -18.25 -0.24 21.35
C ARG A 180 -17.83 -1.47 20.53
N ARG A 181 -16.68 -1.43 19.87
CA ARG A 181 -16.13 -2.50 19.04
C ARG A 181 -14.62 -2.63 19.27
N PRO A 182 -14.22 -3.19 20.43
CA PRO A 182 -12.82 -3.16 20.87
C PRO A 182 -11.91 -3.90 19.89
N LEU A 183 -12.27 -5.15 19.52
CA LEU A 183 -11.51 -5.98 18.59
C LEU A 183 -11.42 -5.38 17.16
N GLU A 184 -12.46 -4.68 16.70
CA GLU A 184 -12.42 -4.01 15.39
C GLU A 184 -11.45 -2.82 15.42
N LEU A 185 -11.46 -2.06 16.52
CA LEU A 185 -10.58 -0.92 16.72
C LEU A 185 -9.12 -1.35 16.85
N GLU A 186 -8.83 -2.36 17.67
CA GLU A 186 -7.50 -2.95 17.86
C GLU A 186 -6.90 -3.38 16.51
N ARG A 187 -7.62 -4.22 15.76
CA ARG A 187 -7.20 -4.67 14.42
C ARG A 187 -6.99 -3.52 13.44
N ARG A 188 -7.79 -2.45 13.55
CA ARG A 188 -7.64 -1.27 12.69
C ARG A 188 -6.41 -0.46 13.07
N LEU A 189 -6.14 -0.27 14.36
CA LEU A 189 -4.95 0.42 14.86
C LEU A 189 -3.68 -0.33 14.48
N ALA A 190 -3.66 -1.66 14.65
CA ALA A 190 -2.57 -2.53 14.20
C ALA A 190 -2.24 -2.33 12.71
N ARG A 191 -3.23 -2.55 11.82
CA ARG A 191 -3.04 -2.38 10.37
C ARG A 191 -2.66 -0.97 9.96
N ALA A 192 -3.29 0.04 10.58
CA ALA A 192 -2.99 1.44 10.28
C ALA A 192 -1.57 1.82 10.69
N SER A 193 -1.05 1.25 11.79
CA SER A 193 0.31 1.48 12.27
C SER A 193 1.34 0.81 11.37
N ALA A 194 1.13 -0.45 10.99
CA ALA A 194 1.98 -1.14 10.02
C ALA A 194 2.07 -0.37 8.69
N ARG A 195 0.93 0.12 8.17
CA ARG A 195 0.89 0.95 6.96
C ARG A 195 1.59 2.30 7.13
N ALA A 196 1.49 2.94 8.30
CA ALA A 196 2.16 4.21 8.58
C ALA A 196 3.70 4.05 8.61
N LEU A 197 4.19 2.96 9.21
CA LEU A 197 5.62 2.63 9.23
C LEU A 197 6.11 2.27 7.83
N TYR A 198 5.38 1.42 7.10
CA TYR A 198 5.70 1.03 5.72
C TYR A 198 5.86 2.25 4.81
N ALA A 199 4.95 3.23 4.93
CA ALA A 199 4.96 4.47 4.17
C ALA A 199 6.22 5.33 4.37
N LEU A 200 6.90 5.18 5.51
CA LEU A 200 8.14 5.86 5.83
C LEU A 200 9.39 5.04 5.49
N GLY A 201 9.23 3.86 4.91
CA GLY A 201 10.36 2.99 4.62
C GLY A 201 10.75 2.08 5.79
N LEU A 202 9.87 1.91 6.78
CA LEU A 202 10.13 1.09 7.97
C LEU A 202 9.35 -0.22 7.92
N ASP A 203 9.93 -1.24 8.54
CA ASP A 203 9.36 -2.57 8.71
C ASP A 203 8.90 -2.81 10.17
N SER A 204 9.43 -2.06 11.13
CA SER A 204 9.03 -2.09 12.55
C SER A 204 9.09 -0.70 13.17
N GLY A 205 8.43 -0.53 14.32
CA GLY A 205 8.48 0.71 15.10
C GLY A 205 7.27 0.88 16.00
N THR A 206 7.08 2.09 16.52
CA THR A 206 6.00 2.44 17.43
C THR A 206 5.20 3.63 16.91
N VAL A 207 3.87 3.52 16.91
CA VAL A 207 2.95 4.59 16.46
C VAL A 207 2.01 4.99 17.60
N GLY A 208 1.95 6.28 17.91
CA GLY A 208 1.00 6.86 18.86
C GLY A 208 -0.24 7.38 18.15
N TRP A 209 -1.41 7.01 18.66
CA TRP A 209 -2.72 7.38 18.14
C TRP A 209 -3.55 8.10 19.20
N ARG A 210 -4.29 9.11 18.74
CA ARG A 210 -5.41 9.69 19.48
C ARG A 210 -6.71 9.38 18.74
N VAL A 211 -7.64 8.69 19.39
CA VAL A 211 -8.90 8.21 18.79
C VAL A 211 -10.10 8.84 19.51
N GLY A 212 -11.03 9.42 18.76
CA GLY A 212 -12.26 9.97 19.33
C GLY A 212 -13.25 8.88 19.80
N ARG A 213 -14.18 9.21 20.71
CA ARG A 213 -15.14 8.27 21.34
C ARG A 213 -15.85 7.30 20.37
N GLY A 214 -16.17 7.75 19.16
CA GLY A 214 -16.84 6.92 18.15
C GLY A 214 -15.96 5.80 17.59
N GLY A 215 -14.67 5.75 17.94
CA GLY A 215 -13.73 4.72 17.50
C GLY A 215 -13.59 4.69 15.99
N ARG A 216 -13.79 5.80 15.27
CA ARG A 216 -13.76 5.90 13.79
C ARG A 216 -12.73 6.88 13.26
N LEU A 217 -12.55 8.01 13.95
CA LEU A 217 -11.56 9.03 13.62
C LEU A 217 -10.39 8.89 14.57
N GLY A 218 -9.19 8.79 14.02
CA GLY A 218 -7.93 8.77 14.76
C GLY A 218 -6.89 9.63 14.06
N ALA A 219 -6.01 10.24 14.85
CA ALA A 219 -4.86 10.98 14.37
C ALA A 219 -3.57 10.36 14.91
N ILE A 220 -2.54 10.27 14.06
CA ILE A 220 -1.19 9.91 14.50
C ILE A 220 -0.60 11.12 15.23
N VAL A 221 -0.21 10.93 16.50
CA VAL A 221 0.32 11.97 17.39
C VAL A 221 1.80 11.78 17.72
N SER A 222 2.33 10.58 17.52
CA SER A 222 3.77 10.30 17.54
C SER A 222 4.10 9.11 16.65
N LEU A 223 5.35 9.04 16.17
CA LEU A 223 5.89 7.90 15.46
C LEU A 223 7.37 7.77 15.80
N SER A 224 7.81 6.55 16.07
CA SER A 224 9.20 6.21 16.37
C SER A 224 9.58 5.02 15.48
N PRO A 225 10.75 5.05 14.82
CA PRO A 225 11.24 3.88 14.07
C PRO A 225 11.75 2.77 14.98
N TRP A 226 11.84 3.04 16.28
CA TRP A 226 12.29 2.11 17.31
C TRP A 226 11.11 1.44 17.98
N ILE A 227 11.33 0.21 18.46
CA ILE A 227 10.35 -0.48 19.29
C ILE A 227 10.50 0.04 20.72
N GLU A 228 9.52 0.82 21.15
CA GLU A 228 9.44 1.32 22.53
C GLU A 228 8.66 0.31 23.38
N GLU A 229 9.38 -0.66 23.95
CA GLU A 229 8.79 -1.72 24.77
C GLU A 229 7.92 -1.14 25.89
N ARG A 230 6.62 -1.46 25.84
CA ARG A 230 5.67 -1.25 26.93
C ARG A 230 4.66 -2.39 26.94
N GLY A 231 4.38 -2.89 28.14
CA GLY A 231 3.46 -4.01 28.36
C GLY A 231 4.20 -5.33 28.62
N GLU A 232 3.67 -6.11 29.57
CA GLU A 232 4.27 -7.37 30.03
C GLU A 232 4.24 -8.48 28.96
N GLU A 233 3.31 -8.40 28.00
CA GLU A 233 3.11 -9.40 26.95
C GLU A 233 4.04 -9.23 25.73
N TRP A 234 4.61 -8.03 25.54
CA TRP A 234 5.39 -7.71 24.34
C TRP A 234 6.64 -8.58 24.15
N PRO A 235 7.48 -8.83 25.18
CA PRO A 235 8.69 -9.64 25.04
C PRO A 235 8.42 -11.04 24.49
N GLU A 236 7.43 -11.74 25.04
CA GLU A 236 7.10 -13.11 24.62
C GLU A 236 6.51 -13.13 23.21
N LEU A 237 5.61 -12.18 22.90
CA LEU A 237 5.07 -12.02 21.55
C LEU A 237 6.19 -11.76 20.53
N LEU A 238 7.12 -10.86 20.83
CA LEU A 238 8.26 -10.55 19.96
C LEU A 238 9.13 -11.78 19.75
N ARG A 239 9.48 -12.50 20.83
CA ARG A 239 10.29 -13.72 20.78
C ARG A 239 9.65 -14.79 19.89
N GLU A 240 8.36 -15.05 20.06
CA GLU A 240 7.61 -16.01 19.25
C GLU A 240 7.62 -15.63 17.76
N ARG A 241 7.42 -14.34 17.46
CA ARG A 241 7.32 -13.82 16.09
C ARG A 241 8.66 -13.76 15.39
N LEU A 242 9.70 -13.35 16.09
CA LEU A 242 11.07 -13.33 15.59
C LEU A 242 11.55 -14.75 15.26
N LYS A 243 11.25 -15.74 16.12
CA LYS A 243 11.52 -17.16 15.82
C LYS A 243 10.81 -17.62 14.54
N ARG A 244 9.50 -17.36 14.41
CA ARG A 244 8.73 -17.73 13.20
C ARG A 244 9.28 -17.06 11.94
N PHE A 245 9.67 -15.80 12.04
CA PHE A 245 10.31 -15.08 10.95
C PHE A 245 11.63 -15.75 10.56
N ALA A 246 12.50 -16.07 11.54
CA ALA A 246 13.77 -16.72 11.28
C ALA A 246 13.63 -18.11 10.65
N ASP A 247 12.69 -18.92 11.13
CA ASP A 247 12.36 -20.22 10.55
C ASP A 247 11.92 -20.09 9.09
N SER A 248 11.05 -19.11 8.80
CA SER A 248 10.55 -18.87 7.45
C SER A 248 11.64 -18.33 6.51
N TRP A 249 12.43 -17.37 6.98
CA TRP A 249 13.49 -16.73 6.21
C TRP A 249 14.59 -17.72 5.83
N SER A 250 15.02 -18.53 6.81
CA SER A 250 16.02 -19.59 6.62
C SER A 250 15.53 -20.69 5.67
N ARG A 251 14.22 -21.01 5.69
CA ARG A 251 13.63 -21.97 4.75
C ARG A 251 13.64 -21.42 3.32
N GLU A 252 13.15 -20.20 3.12
CA GLU A 252 13.10 -19.54 1.80
C GLU A 252 14.50 -19.20 1.24
N ALA A 253 15.54 -19.13 2.08
CA ALA A 253 16.91 -18.95 1.61
C ALA A 253 17.57 -20.24 1.10
N ARG A 254 17.14 -21.39 1.64
CA ARG A 254 17.66 -22.72 1.28
C ARG A 254 16.89 -23.35 0.12
N GLN A 255 15.63 -22.98 -0.07
CA GLN A 255 14.77 -23.52 -1.11
C GLN A 255 14.19 -22.37 -1.94
N PRO A 256 14.14 -22.50 -3.28
CA PRO A 256 13.47 -21.51 -4.12
C PRO A 256 12.04 -21.28 -3.65
N VAL A 257 11.64 -20.01 -3.54
CA VAL A 257 10.25 -19.65 -3.25
C VAL A 257 9.41 -20.05 -4.46
N ARG A 258 8.36 -20.83 -4.22
CA ARG A 258 7.39 -21.25 -5.23
C ARG A 258 6.00 -20.83 -4.78
N VAL A 259 5.43 -19.85 -5.47
CA VAL A 259 4.12 -19.32 -5.11
C VAL A 259 3.01 -19.93 -5.93
N ARG A 260 1.87 -20.14 -5.28
CA ARG A 260 0.59 -20.34 -5.95
C ARG A 260 -0.19 -19.03 -5.90
N LEU A 261 -0.70 -18.60 -7.05
CA LEU A 261 -1.45 -17.37 -7.19
C LEU A 261 -2.95 -17.62 -7.15
N GLY A 262 -3.66 -16.87 -6.34
CA GLY A 262 -5.09 -16.63 -6.47
C GLY A 262 -5.35 -15.17 -6.87
N ALA A 263 -6.58 -14.83 -7.18
CA ALA A 263 -6.96 -13.46 -7.49
C ALA A 263 -8.45 -13.23 -7.21
N ASP A 264 -8.83 -11.97 -7.04
CA ASP A 264 -10.23 -11.54 -6.89
C ASP A 264 -10.54 -10.28 -7.73
N PRO A 265 -10.32 -10.29 -9.07
CA PRO A 265 -10.56 -9.11 -9.89
C PRO A 265 -12.04 -8.77 -9.97
N GLU A 266 -12.32 -7.48 -9.78
CA GLU A 266 -13.65 -6.89 -9.76
C GLU A 266 -14.02 -6.27 -11.13
N PHE A 267 -15.32 -6.25 -11.42
CA PHE A 267 -15.89 -5.49 -12.54
C PHE A 267 -17.29 -4.98 -12.19
N VAL A 268 -17.74 -3.95 -12.90
CA VAL A 268 -19.07 -3.35 -12.73
C VAL A 268 -19.97 -3.66 -13.92
N LEU A 269 -21.27 -3.83 -13.65
CA LEU A 269 -22.31 -3.93 -14.67
C LEU A 269 -22.93 -2.54 -14.89
N LEU A 270 -22.95 -2.09 -16.14
CA LEU A 270 -23.60 -0.81 -16.51
C LEU A 270 -24.80 -1.05 -17.42
N SER A 271 -25.88 -0.31 -17.20
CA SER A 271 -27.00 -0.24 -18.16
C SER A 271 -26.59 0.53 -19.42
N PRO A 272 -27.41 0.54 -20.50
CA PRO A 272 -27.11 1.32 -21.70
C PRO A 272 -27.03 2.82 -21.40
N ALA A 273 -27.77 3.29 -20.40
CA ALA A 273 -27.71 4.67 -19.90
C ALA A 273 -26.48 4.96 -19.00
N GLY A 274 -25.54 4.03 -18.87
CA GLY A 274 -24.32 4.20 -18.07
C GLY A 274 -24.53 4.12 -16.55
N LYS A 275 -25.69 3.67 -16.08
CA LYS A 275 -25.98 3.55 -14.64
C LYS A 275 -25.47 2.21 -14.10
N VAL A 276 -24.92 2.22 -12.88
CA VAL A 276 -24.51 1.00 -12.17
C VAL A 276 -25.74 0.12 -11.93
N VAL A 277 -25.67 -1.12 -12.42
CA VAL A 277 -26.63 -2.18 -12.13
C VAL A 277 -26.00 -3.07 -11.06
N PRO A 278 -26.65 -3.26 -9.89
CA PRO A 278 -26.09 -4.11 -8.84
C PRO A 278 -25.79 -5.52 -9.36
N ALA A 279 -24.55 -5.98 -9.20
CA ALA A 279 -24.14 -7.33 -9.61
C ALA A 279 -25.00 -8.41 -8.96
N SER A 280 -25.46 -8.19 -7.73
CA SER A 280 -26.34 -9.10 -7.00
C SER A 280 -27.72 -9.33 -7.64
N ARG A 281 -28.07 -8.58 -8.70
CA ARG A 281 -29.27 -8.84 -9.50
C ARG A 281 -29.11 -10.12 -10.36
N TYR A 282 -27.88 -10.48 -10.71
CA TYR A 282 -27.58 -11.59 -11.64
C TYR A 282 -26.61 -12.61 -11.05
N LEU A 283 -25.73 -12.18 -10.15
CA LEU A 283 -24.70 -13.03 -9.56
C LEU A 283 -25.03 -13.31 -8.08
N PRO A 284 -24.67 -14.50 -7.57
CA PRO A 284 -24.79 -14.80 -6.15
C PRO A 284 -23.87 -13.88 -5.33
N LYS A 285 -24.22 -13.62 -4.06
CA LYS A 285 -23.37 -12.80 -3.16
C LYS A 285 -22.00 -13.43 -2.91
N ARG A 286 -21.89 -14.76 -2.98
CA ARG A 286 -20.67 -15.56 -2.79
C ARG A 286 -20.48 -16.52 -3.97
N GLY A 287 -19.29 -17.05 -4.12
CA GLY A 287 -18.94 -18.04 -5.15
C GLY A 287 -17.85 -17.55 -6.10
N SER A 288 -17.45 -18.44 -7.02
CA SER A 288 -16.37 -18.20 -7.98
C SER A 288 -16.65 -17.07 -8.98
N ALA A 289 -17.91 -16.84 -9.33
CA ALA A 289 -18.36 -15.59 -9.98
C ALA A 289 -19.50 -15.04 -9.13
N GLY A 290 -19.15 -14.13 -8.21
CA GLY A 290 -20.06 -13.61 -7.20
C GLY A 290 -20.05 -12.10 -7.13
N CYS A 291 -20.32 -11.55 -5.95
CA CYS A 291 -20.32 -10.11 -5.72
C CYS A 291 -19.28 -9.71 -4.67
N ASP A 292 -18.81 -8.46 -4.75
CA ASP A 292 -18.15 -7.78 -3.63
C ASP A 292 -19.10 -6.78 -2.95
N ALA A 293 -18.91 -6.62 -1.64
CA ALA A 293 -19.80 -5.86 -0.77
C ALA A 293 -19.20 -4.51 -0.37
N MET A 294 -19.93 -3.44 -0.64
CA MET A 294 -19.53 -2.08 -0.29
C MET A 294 -20.50 -1.45 0.70
N ARG A 295 -20.00 -0.63 1.63
CA ARG A 295 -20.86 0.20 2.48
C ARG A 295 -21.17 1.52 1.80
N VAL A 296 -22.45 1.76 1.54
CA VAL A 296 -22.96 3.02 0.98
C VAL A 296 -23.97 3.61 1.96
N GLY A 297 -23.67 4.78 2.54
CA GLY A 297 -24.53 5.42 3.52
C GLY A 297 -24.76 4.58 4.79
N GLY A 298 -23.79 3.75 5.18
CA GLY A 298 -23.90 2.85 6.34
C GLY A 298 -24.52 1.48 6.04
N THR A 299 -25.24 1.33 4.93
CA THR A 299 -25.85 0.08 4.47
C THR A 299 -24.90 -0.72 3.58
N LEU A 300 -24.85 -2.04 3.80
CA LEU A 300 -24.09 -2.94 2.94
C LEU A 300 -24.85 -3.18 1.63
N ARG A 301 -24.18 -3.00 0.48
CA ARG A 301 -24.70 -3.23 -0.87
C ARG A 301 -23.71 -4.11 -1.64
N TRP A 302 -24.17 -4.74 -2.71
CA TRP A 302 -23.36 -5.62 -3.57
C TRP A 302 -23.33 -5.11 -5.02
N PRO A 303 -22.74 -3.92 -5.26
CA PRO A 303 -22.77 -3.31 -6.58
C PRO A 303 -21.77 -3.95 -7.56
N LEU A 304 -20.70 -4.56 -7.06
CA LEU A 304 -19.58 -5.07 -7.86
C LEU A 304 -19.68 -6.57 -8.07
N ALA A 305 -19.30 -7.03 -9.25
CA ALA A 305 -19.04 -8.42 -9.53
C ALA A 305 -17.57 -8.74 -9.22
N GLU A 306 -17.29 -9.88 -8.62
CA GLU A 306 -15.93 -10.33 -8.27
C GLU A 306 -15.74 -11.77 -8.74
N LEU A 307 -14.64 -12.02 -9.45
CA LEU A 307 -14.25 -13.35 -9.91
C LEU A 307 -13.24 -13.95 -8.94
N ARG A 308 -13.44 -15.18 -8.49
CA ARG A 308 -12.56 -15.90 -7.56
C ARG A 308 -12.16 -17.24 -8.21
N PRO A 309 -11.23 -17.22 -9.18
CA PRO A 309 -10.69 -18.45 -9.76
C PRO A 309 -10.02 -19.33 -8.71
N GLU A 310 -10.01 -20.63 -8.96
CA GLU A 310 -9.17 -21.55 -8.19
C GLU A 310 -7.70 -21.12 -8.31
N PRO A 311 -6.92 -21.12 -7.22
CA PRO A 311 -5.52 -20.72 -7.28
C PRO A 311 -4.72 -21.62 -8.22
N ALA A 312 -3.73 -21.08 -8.92
CA ALA A 312 -2.88 -21.84 -9.85
C ALA A 312 -1.40 -21.49 -9.65
N GLU A 313 -0.51 -22.41 -10.00
CA GLU A 313 0.94 -22.17 -9.95
C GLU A 313 1.37 -21.26 -11.10
N GLU A 314 0.76 -21.44 -12.27
CA GLU A 314 1.11 -20.70 -13.48
C GLU A 314 0.14 -19.56 -13.82
N PRO A 315 0.65 -18.34 -14.11
CA PRO A 315 -0.18 -17.18 -14.48
C PRO A 315 -1.17 -17.43 -15.62
N ARG A 316 -0.79 -18.20 -16.64
CA ARG A 316 -1.62 -18.50 -17.82
C ARG A 316 -2.80 -19.41 -17.49
N GLU A 317 -2.61 -20.34 -16.56
CA GLU A 317 -3.69 -21.21 -16.07
C GLU A 317 -4.72 -20.39 -15.30
N LEU A 318 -4.26 -19.52 -14.41
CA LEU A 318 -5.12 -18.61 -13.65
C LEU A 318 -5.91 -17.69 -14.58
N ALA A 319 -5.27 -17.11 -15.60
CA ALA A 319 -5.94 -16.30 -16.63
C ALA A 319 -6.99 -17.08 -17.42
N THR A 320 -6.74 -18.37 -17.69
CA THR A 320 -7.71 -19.26 -18.35
C THR A 320 -8.93 -19.50 -17.46
N SER A 321 -8.73 -19.74 -16.17
CA SER A 321 -9.80 -19.87 -15.18
C SER A 321 -10.63 -18.58 -15.08
N ILE A 322 -9.98 -17.41 -15.08
CA ILE A 322 -10.66 -16.10 -15.10
C ILE A 322 -11.55 -15.96 -16.35
N ARG A 323 -11.05 -16.34 -17.53
CA ARG A 323 -11.85 -16.31 -18.77
C ARG A 323 -13.10 -17.20 -18.66
N ARG A 324 -12.99 -18.39 -18.07
CA ARG A 324 -14.12 -19.30 -17.84
C ARG A 324 -15.16 -18.67 -16.90
N LEU A 325 -14.71 -18.01 -15.83
CA LEU A 325 -15.60 -17.32 -14.89
C LEU A 325 -16.26 -16.08 -15.49
N LEU A 326 -15.58 -15.35 -16.37
CA LEU A 326 -16.18 -14.29 -17.18
C LEU A 326 -17.29 -14.82 -18.08
N ALA A 327 -17.08 -15.97 -18.74
CA ALA A 327 -18.10 -16.63 -19.55
C ALA A 327 -19.31 -17.06 -18.71
N LEU A 328 -19.07 -17.59 -17.50
CA LEU A 328 -20.14 -17.93 -16.56
C LEU A 328 -20.95 -16.70 -16.14
N ALA A 329 -20.28 -15.59 -15.81
CA ALA A 329 -20.95 -14.33 -15.49
C ALA A 329 -21.72 -13.75 -16.69
N ALA A 330 -21.19 -13.87 -17.90
CA ALA A 330 -21.88 -13.50 -19.14
C ALA A 330 -23.15 -14.34 -19.35
N GLY A 331 -23.09 -15.66 -19.12
CA GLY A 331 -24.25 -16.54 -19.17
C GLY A 331 -25.34 -16.16 -18.18
N ARG A 332 -24.97 -15.80 -16.94
CA ARG A 332 -25.93 -15.33 -15.91
C ARG A 332 -26.56 -13.96 -16.20
N THR A 333 -25.97 -13.21 -17.12
CA THR A 333 -26.47 -11.91 -17.58
C THR A 333 -27.04 -11.98 -19.00
N ALA A 334 -27.25 -13.19 -19.54
CA ALA A 334 -27.81 -13.39 -20.87
C ALA A 334 -29.20 -12.74 -20.98
N GLY A 335 -29.45 -12.05 -22.10
CA GLY A 335 -30.67 -11.29 -22.32
C GLY A 335 -30.76 -9.94 -21.57
N ALA A 336 -29.87 -9.67 -20.62
CA ALA A 336 -29.80 -8.37 -19.98
C ALA A 336 -28.99 -7.37 -20.82
N ALA A 337 -29.54 -6.18 -21.02
CA ALA A 337 -28.82 -5.06 -21.64
C ALA A 337 -27.82 -4.45 -20.64
N VAL A 338 -26.77 -5.20 -20.30
CA VAL A 338 -25.69 -4.73 -19.43
C VAL A 338 -24.34 -4.83 -20.11
N ARG A 339 -23.47 -3.88 -19.81
CA ARG A 339 -22.08 -3.84 -20.25
C ARG A 339 -21.14 -4.14 -19.10
N PHE A 340 -20.10 -4.95 -19.33
CA PHE A 340 -19.11 -5.29 -18.32
C PHE A 340 -17.95 -4.29 -18.42
N ARG A 341 -17.59 -3.63 -17.30
CA ARG A 341 -16.51 -2.65 -17.25
C ARG A 341 -15.54 -2.97 -16.10
N ALA A 342 -14.26 -2.95 -16.40
CA ALA A 342 -13.17 -3.16 -15.45
C ALA A 342 -12.13 -2.03 -15.62
N GLY A 343 -11.14 -1.99 -14.74
CA GLY A 343 -10.15 -0.93 -14.69
C GLY A 343 -9.99 -0.36 -13.28
N ALA A 344 -9.32 0.77 -13.17
CA ALA A 344 -9.08 1.45 -11.91
C ALA A 344 -10.30 2.20 -11.38
N ALA A 345 -11.04 2.88 -12.24
CA ALA A 345 -12.22 3.64 -11.85
C ALA A 345 -13.19 3.87 -13.03
N PRO A 346 -13.75 2.79 -13.64
CA PRO A 346 -14.65 2.91 -14.79
C PRO A 346 -15.93 3.68 -14.46
N VAL A 347 -16.26 3.82 -13.18
CA VAL A 347 -17.35 4.68 -12.68
C VAL A 347 -16.79 5.61 -11.62
N ARG A 348 -17.09 6.92 -11.75
CA ARG A 348 -16.64 7.94 -10.80
C ARG A 348 -17.10 7.60 -9.38
N GLY A 349 -16.15 7.55 -8.45
CA GLY A 349 -16.41 7.27 -7.03
C GLY A 349 -16.56 5.78 -6.70
N LEU A 350 -16.35 4.90 -7.68
CA LEU A 350 -16.41 3.44 -7.53
C LEU A 350 -15.12 2.82 -8.09
N PRO A 351 -13.98 2.96 -7.37
CA PRO A 351 -12.75 2.29 -7.78
C PRO A 351 -12.92 0.77 -7.69
N LEU A 352 -12.26 0.04 -8.58
CA LEU A 352 -12.34 -1.42 -8.62
C LEU A 352 -10.98 -2.06 -8.32
N GLY A 353 -11.04 -3.21 -7.65
CA GLY A 353 -9.89 -3.99 -7.25
C GLY A 353 -9.50 -5.12 -8.17
N GLY A 354 -8.19 -5.38 -8.20
CA GLY A 354 -7.60 -6.54 -8.81
C GLY A 354 -6.70 -7.24 -7.80
N HIS A 355 -7.22 -7.57 -6.61
CA HIS A 355 -6.35 -8.08 -5.56
C HIS A 355 -5.76 -9.45 -5.95
N LEU A 356 -4.50 -9.63 -5.54
CA LEU A 356 -3.66 -10.76 -5.90
C LEU A 356 -3.39 -11.55 -4.64
N HIS A 357 -3.64 -12.85 -4.64
CA HIS A 357 -3.44 -13.71 -3.47
C HIS A 357 -2.17 -14.52 -3.70
N VAL A 358 -1.27 -14.49 -2.74
CA VAL A 358 0.02 -15.16 -2.79
C VAL A 358 0.09 -16.16 -1.65
N SER A 359 0.28 -17.43 -1.97
CA SER A 359 0.59 -18.49 -1.00
C SER A 359 1.91 -19.19 -1.38
N GLY A 360 2.53 -19.91 -0.45
CA GLY A 360 3.88 -20.47 -0.64
C GLY A 360 5.03 -19.48 -0.40
N ALA A 361 4.71 -18.25 -0.02
CA ALA A 361 5.67 -17.20 0.35
C ALA A 361 5.23 -16.48 1.64
N ALA A 362 6.19 -16.16 2.50
CA ALA A 362 5.99 -15.32 3.67
C ALA A 362 5.56 -13.89 3.29
N LEU A 363 4.81 -13.24 4.15
CA LEU A 363 4.55 -11.81 4.04
C LEU A 363 5.70 -11.05 4.70
N THR A 364 6.50 -10.33 3.92
CA THR A 364 7.58 -9.46 4.42
C THR A 364 7.50 -8.08 3.80
N GLY A 365 8.06 -7.06 4.47
CA GLY A 365 8.17 -5.71 3.93
C GLY A 365 8.97 -5.69 2.61
N GLU A 366 10.05 -6.46 2.53
CA GLU A 366 10.83 -6.64 1.30
C GLU A 366 9.96 -7.12 0.12
N ARG A 367 9.19 -8.20 0.32
CA ARG A 367 8.34 -8.78 -0.73
C ARG A 367 7.20 -7.85 -1.13
N LEU A 368 6.64 -7.13 -0.17
CA LEU A 368 5.62 -6.13 -0.45
C LEU A 368 6.19 -4.95 -1.27
N ARG A 369 7.41 -4.49 -0.97
CA ARG A 369 8.11 -3.47 -1.78
C ARG A 369 8.43 -4.00 -3.18
N ALA A 370 8.80 -5.27 -3.32
CA ALA A 370 9.00 -5.88 -4.63
C ALA A 370 7.70 -5.86 -5.45
N LEU A 371 6.56 -6.20 -4.85
CA LEU A 371 5.23 -6.12 -5.50
C LEU A 371 4.81 -4.70 -5.84
N ASP A 372 5.06 -3.72 -4.97
CA ASP A 372 4.79 -2.31 -5.26
C ASP A 372 5.58 -1.84 -6.49
N ASN A 373 6.87 -2.17 -6.56
CA ASN A 373 7.74 -1.75 -7.66
C ASN A 373 7.45 -2.54 -8.96
N ALA A 374 7.34 -3.86 -8.90
CA ALA A 374 7.19 -4.69 -10.09
C ALA A 374 5.75 -4.74 -10.63
N VAL A 375 4.74 -4.47 -9.79
CA VAL A 375 3.33 -4.55 -10.19
C VAL A 375 2.65 -3.18 -10.13
N ALA A 376 2.65 -2.49 -8.99
CA ALA A 376 1.88 -1.26 -8.86
C ALA A 376 2.43 -0.12 -9.72
N LEU A 377 3.76 0.06 -9.79
CA LEU A 377 4.40 1.08 -10.60
C LEU A 377 4.08 0.95 -12.11
N PRO A 378 4.29 -0.21 -12.79
CA PRO A 378 3.94 -0.32 -14.20
C PRO A 378 2.44 -0.18 -14.45
N LEU A 379 1.58 -0.75 -13.58
CA LEU A 379 0.14 -0.58 -13.73
C LEU A 379 -0.30 0.87 -13.55
N ARG A 380 0.33 1.63 -12.64
CA ARG A 380 0.09 3.06 -12.47
C ARG A 380 0.33 3.86 -13.76
N LEU A 381 1.28 3.46 -14.60
CA LEU A 381 1.56 4.11 -15.89
C LEU A 381 0.55 3.73 -16.99
N LEU A 382 -0.19 2.64 -16.82
CA LEU A 382 -1.20 2.19 -17.77
C LEU A 382 -2.63 2.59 -17.37
N GLU A 383 -2.84 2.94 -16.10
CA GLU A 383 -4.08 3.56 -15.60
C GLU A 383 -4.40 4.87 -16.36
N PRO A 384 -5.65 5.11 -16.79
CA PRO A 384 -6.04 6.41 -17.34
C PRO A 384 -5.79 7.52 -16.31
N PRO A 385 -5.42 8.75 -16.73
CA PRO A 385 -5.04 9.83 -15.81
C PRO A 385 -6.07 10.13 -14.71
N GLU A 386 -7.36 10.01 -15.01
CA GLU A 386 -8.48 10.25 -14.10
C GLU A 386 -8.50 9.28 -12.91
N ALA A 387 -7.92 8.09 -13.08
CA ALA A 387 -7.82 7.08 -12.04
C ALA A 387 -6.97 7.55 -10.84
N ASN A 388 -6.17 8.62 -10.99
CA ASN A 388 -5.37 9.15 -9.90
C ASN A 388 -6.19 9.48 -8.64
N ARG A 389 -7.47 9.85 -8.82
CA ARG A 389 -8.40 10.20 -7.74
C ARG A 389 -8.75 9.02 -6.81
N ARG A 390 -8.45 7.78 -7.19
CA ARG A 390 -8.68 6.62 -6.31
C ARG A 390 -7.74 6.65 -5.10
N ARG A 391 -6.54 7.20 -5.28
CA ARG A 391 -5.52 7.30 -4.23
C ARG A 391 -5.69 8.56 -3.36
N PRO A 392 -5.25 8.51 -2.10
CA PRO A 392 -4.71 7.33 -1.39
C PRO A 392 -5.81 6.40 -0.85
N ARG A 393 -7.10 6.74 -1.00
CA ARG A 393 -8.21 5.98 -0.38
C ARG A 393 -8.31 4.53 -0.85
N TYR A 394 -7.93 4.26 -2.09
CA TYR A 394 -7.87 2.95 -2.70
C TYR A 394 -6.58 2.84 -3.54
N GLY A 395 -5.91 1.69 -3.50
CA GLY A 395 -4.65 1.47 -4.21
C GLY A 395 -3.44 2.21 -3.64
N SER A 396 -3.35 2.27 -2.30
CA SER A 396 -2.13 2.73 -1.63
C SER A 396 -1.02 1.70 -1.77
N LEU A 397 0.21 2.17 -1.88
CA LEU A 397 1.41 1.32 -1.79
C LEU A 397 1.41 0.55 -0.47
N GLY A 398 1.79 -0.72 -0.54
CA GLY A 398 1.80 -1.63 0.59
C GLY A 398 0.43 -1.94 1.19
N ASP A 399 -0.67 -1.84 0.43
CA ASP A 399 -1.97 -2.36 0.90
C ASP A 399 -1.98 -3.89 0.79
N TYR A 400 -2.16 -4.57 1.91
CA TYR A 400 -2.23 -6.02 1.99
C TYR A 400 -3.23 -6.49 3.05
N ARG A 401 -3.49 -7.79 3.03
CA ARG A 401 -4.22 -8.48 4.10
C ARG A 401 -3.66 -9.89 4.30
N SER A 402 -3.21 -10.19 5.51
CA SER A 402 -2.79 -11.54 5.90
C SER A 402 -3.96 -12.52 5.88
N LYS A 403 -3.69 -13.77 5.51
CA LYS A 403 -4.69 -14.86 5.49
C LYS A 403 -4.39 -15.87 6.59
N SER A 404 -5.41 -16.34 7.29
CA SER A 404 -5.27 -17.28 8.41
C SER A 404 -4.75 -18.66 8.01
N HIS A 405 -4.98 -19.07 6.76
CA HIS A 405 -4.49 -20.32 6.20
C HIS A 405 -3.08 -20.19 5.58
N GLY A 406 -2.35 -19.12 5.89
CA GLY A 406 -1.05 -18.79 5.29
C GLY A 406 -1.18 -18.00 3.99
N GLY A 407 -0.10 -17.28 3.65
CA GLY A 407 -0.07 -16.34 2.53
C GLY A 407 -0.74 -15.00 2.82
N PHE A 408 -0.90 -14.18 1.78
CA PHE A 408 -1.44 -12.83 1.88
C PHE A 408 -2.15 -12.40 0.59
N GLU A 409 -3.02 -11.41 0.73
CA GLU A 409 -3.66 -10.70 -0.38
C GLU A 409 -2.97 -9.35 -0.55
N TYR A 410 -2.49 -9.05 -1.75
CA TYR A 410 -1.90 -7.79 -2.16
C TYR A 410 -2.93 -6.95 -2.92
N ARG A 411 -3.16 -5.72 -2.45
CA ARG A 411 -4.40 -4.96 -2.71
C ARG A 411 -4.18 -3.61 -3.39
N THR A 412 -2.93 -3.25 -3.65
CA THR A 412 -2.56 -2.00 -4.34
C THR A 412 -3.13 -1.90 -5.78
N PRO A 413 -3.07 -2.96 -6.62
CA PRO A 413 -3.46 -2.86 -8.02
C PRO A 413 -4.95 -2.56 -8.22
N PRO A 414 -5.30 -1.77 -9.26
CA PRO A 414 -6.69 -1.68 -9.72
C PRO A 414 -7.13 -2.99 -10.38
N SER A 415 -8.40 -3.10 -10.77
CA SER A 415 -8.85 -4.20 -11.62
C SER A 415 -8.13 -4.19 -12.97
N TRP A 416 -7.21 -5.15 -13.14
CA TRP A 416 -6.45 -5.40 -14.37
C TRP A 416 -7.21 -6.29 -15.37
N LEU A 417 -8.48 -6.59 -15.10
CA LEU A 417 -9.36 -7.44 -15.91
C LEU A 417 -9.75 -6.83 -17.27
N VAL A 418 -9.26 -5.64 -17.60
CA VAL A 418 -9.58 -4.89 -18.82
C VAL A 418 -9.29 -5.69 -20.09
N SER A 419 -8.23 -6.51 -20.10
CA SER A 419 -7.88 -7.37 -21.23
C SER A 419 -7.12 -8.63 -20.81
N PRO A 420 -7.12 -9.70 -21.62
CA PRO A 420 -6.31 -10.89 -21.36
C PRO A 420 -4.81 -10.58 -21.25
N THR A 421 -4.28 -9.70 -22.09
CA THR A 421 -2.86 -9.32 -22.07
C THR A 421 -2.49 -8.62 -20.77
N LEU A 422 -3.29 -7.65 -20.31
CA LEU A 422 -3.05 -6.94 -19.06
C LEU A 422 -3.13 -7.90 -17.87
N THR A 423 -4.10 -8.82 -17.90
CA THR A 423 -4.26 -9.87 -16.88
C THR A 423 -3.04 -10.78 -16.80
N ARG A 424 -2.61 -11.38 -17.91
CA ARG A 424 -1.46 -12.28 -17.91
C ARG A 424 -0.19 -11.57 -17.46
N GLY A 425 0.06 -10.36 -17.98
CA GLY A 425 1.21 -9.57 -17.56
C GLY A 425 1.20 -9.20 -16.09
N THR A 426 0.04 -8.82 -15.53
CA THR A 426 -0.08 -8.54 -14.09
C THR A 426 0.18 -9.76 -13.24
N LEU A 427 -0.40 -10.91 -13.61
CA LEU A 427 -0.21 -12.18 -12.89
C LEU A 427 1.25 -12.66 -12.97
N ALA A 428 1.88 -12.52 -14.14
CA ALA A 428 3.29 -12.84 -14.34
C ALA A 428 4.22 -11.94 -13.52
N LEU A 429 3.97 -10.62 -13.48
CA LEU A 429 4.71 -9.70 -12.63
C LEU A 429 4.54 -10.02 -11.14
N ALA A 430 3.33 -10.37 -10.71
CA ALA A 430 3.05 -10.76 -9.33
C ALA A 430 3.76 -12.07 -8.94
N LYS A 431 3.76 -13.07 -9.83
CA LYS A 431 4.48 -14.33 -9.69
C LYS A 431 5.97 -14.08 -9.49
N LEU A 432 6.58 -13.38 -10.45
CA LEU A 432 8.01 -13.07 -10.45
C LEU A 432 8.40 -12.24 -9.22
N ALA A 433 7.66 -11.18 -8.90
CA ALA A 433 7.96 -10.32 -7.76
C ALA A 433 7.85 -11.02 -6.41
N SER A 434 6.93 -11.99 -6.29
CA SER A 434 6.77 -12.77 -5.07
C SER A 434 7.90 -13.78 -4.87
N GLU A 435 8.36 -14.42 -5.95
CA GLU A 435 9.42 -15.43 -5.91
C GLU A 435 10.83 -14.84 -5.85
N HIS A 436 11.03 -13.68 -6.49
CA HIS A 436 12.35 -13.06 -6.68
C HIS A 436 12.49 -11.74 -5.91
N SER A 437 11.78 -11.57 -4.78
CA SER A 437 11.79 -10.33 -4.00
C SER A 437 13.20 -9.86 -3.63
N ARG A 438 14.10 -10.81 -3.33
CA ARG A 438 15.51 -10.54 -2.99
C ARG A 438 16.33 -10.07 -4.18
N GLU A 439 16.14 -10.69 -5.35
CA GLU A 439 16.80 -10.25 -6.60
C GLU A 439 16.31 -8.83 -6.98
N LEU A 440 15.05 -8.54 -6.71
CA LEU A 440 14.45 -7.21 -6.95
C LEU A 440 14.82 -6.16 -5.88
N ALA A 441 15.51 -6.52 -4.79
CA ALA A 441 15.85 -5.58 -3.72
C ALA A 441 16.95 -4.58 -4.12
N ALA A 442 17.76 -4.90 -5.13
CA ALA A 442 18.90 -4.09 -5.56
C ALA A 442 18.51 -2.71 -6.10
N ASP A 443 17.34 -2.58 -6.71
CA ASP A 443 16.83 -1.30 -7.20
C ASP A 443 15.30 -1.22 -7.11
N ARG A 444 14.80 -0.53 -6.08
CA ARG A 444 13.38 -0.30 -5.84
C ARG A 444 13.06 1.19 -5.86
N PRO A 445 12.70 1.77 -7.02
CA PRO A 445 12.43 3.20 -7.14
C PRO A 445 11.41 3.73 -6.13
N LEU A 446 10.34 3.00 -5.83
CA LEU A 446 9.30 3.40 -4.87
C LEU A 446 9.73 3.35 -3.39
N ASP A 447 10.96 2.91 -3.10
CA ASP A 447 11.55 3.19 -1.80
C ASP A 447 11.90 4.68 -1.72
N ASP A 448 12.31 5.36 -2.78
CA ASP A 448 12.58 6.81 -2.75
C ASP A 448 11.31 7.66 -2.57
N ASP A 449 11.39 8.65 -1.69
CA ASP A 449 10.23 9.48 -1.33
C ASP A 449 9.75 10.39 -2.47
N ARG A 450 10.65 10.82 -3.38
CA ARG A 450 10.26 11.58 -4.58
C ARG A 450 9.52 10.70 -5.57
N MET A 451 9.93 9.44 -5.73
CA MET A 451 9.21 8.47 -6.55
C MET A 451 7.84 8.11 -5.96
N ARG A 452 7.70 8.06 -4.63
CA ARG A 452 6.40 7.94 -3.98
C ARG A 452 5.53 9.18 -4.24
N ASP A 453 6.09 10.37 -4.11
CA ASP A 453 5.39 11.62 -4.47
C ASP A 453 4.94 11.59 -5.94
N ALA A 454 5.77 11.10 -6.86
CA ALA A 454 5.41 10.91 -8.27
C ALA A 454 4.27 9.90 -8.45
N PHE A 455 4.28 8.79 -7.70
CA PHE A 455 3.24 7.76 -7.76
C PHE A 455 1.86 8.30 -7.37
N TYR A 456 1.80 9.06 -6.27
CA TYR A 456 0.58 9.66 -5.74
C TYR A 456 0.16 10.92 -6.49
N GLY A 457 1.12 11.75 -6.91
CA GLY A 457 0.90 12.98 -7.67
C GLY A 457 0.58 12.74 -9.15
N GLY A 458 0.97 11.58 -9.68
CA GLY A 458 0.84 11.25 -11.09
C GLY A 458 1.90 11.89 -11.99
N ASP A 459 3.11 12.12 -11.47
CA ASP A 459 4.24 12.56 -12.30
C ASP A 459 4.72 11.40 -13.18
N ARG A 460 4.16 11.35 -14.38
CA ARG A 460 4.44 10.31 -15.35
C ARG A 460 5.91 10.23 -15.74
N ARG A 461 6.62 11.36 -15.81
CA ARG A 461 8.01 11.40 -16.27
C ARG A 461 8.90 10.62 -15.32
N SER A 462 8.84 10.95 -14.02
CA SER A 462 9.59 10.23 -12.99
C SER A 462 9.15 8.76 -12.90
N LEU A 463 7.86 8.47 -13.05
CA LEU A 463 7.37 7.09 -13.04
C LEU A 463 7.90 6.26 -14.23
N LEU A 464 8.03 6.84 -15.42
CA LEU A 464 8.62 6.17 -16.58
C LEU A 464 10.08 5.81 -16.33
N GLU A 465 10.87 6.74 -15.79
CA GLU A 465 12.27 6.49 -15.39
C GLU A 465 12.37 5.35 -14.37
N GLY A 466 11.50 5.34 -13.37
CA GLY A 466 11.40 4.26 -12.40
C GLY A 466 10.99 2.92 -13.03
N ALA A 467 10.02 2.92 -13.94
CA ALA A 467 9.54 1.71 -14.58
C ALA A 467 10.60 1.06 -15.48
N GLU A 468 11.42 1.85 -16.17
CA GLU A 468 12.54 1.32 -16.97
C GLU A 468 13.65 0.72 -16.10
N ARG A 469 13.92 1.31 -14.92
CA ARG A 469 14.82 0.71 -13.91
C ARG A 469 14.29 -0.63 -13.42
N VAL A 470 13.02 -0.67 -13.02
CA VAL A 470 12.36 -1.90 -12.58
C VAL A 470 12.35 -2.94 -13.69
N TYR A 471 12.09 -2.56 -14.95
CA TYR A 471 12.07 -3.50 -16.07
C TYR A 471 13.44 -4.14 -16.28
N ARG A 472 14.54 -3.37 -16.22
CA ARG A 472 15.90 -3.92 -16.29
C ARG A 472 16.15 -4.94 -15.17
N LEU A 473 15.70 -4.64 -13.96
CA LEU A 473 15.85 -5.55 -12.83
C LEU A 473 15.04 -6.83 -12.99
N ILE A 474 13.77 -6.72 -13.42
CA ILE A 474 12.92 -7.87 -13.78
C ILE A 474 13.63 -8.76 -14.80
N ARG A 475 14.20 -8.17 -15.86
CA ARG A 475 14.92 -8.91 -16.92
C ARG A 475 16.16 -9.64 -16.43
N SER A 476 16.77 -9.19 -15.34
CA SER A 476 17.91 -9.86 -14.72
C SER A 476 17.52 -11.01 -13.77
N THR A 477 16.23 -11.15 -13.46
CA THR A 477 15.80 -12.25 -12.58
C THR A 477 15.89 -13.60 -13.26
N SER A 478 16.16 -14.64 -12.46
CA SER A 478 16.37 -15.99 -12.96
C SER A 478 15.16 -16.63 -13.67
N SER A 479 13.94 -16.15 -13.46
CA SER A 479 12.71 -16.68 -14.09
C SER A 479 12.11 -15.83 -15.20
N TYR A 480 12.71 -14.68 -15.54
CA TYR A 480 12.13 -13.75 -16.51
C TYR A 480 11.83 -14.41 -17.87
N SER A 481 12.71 -15.29 -18.37
CA SER A 481 12.53 -15.97 -19.66
C SER A 481 11.23 -16.80 -19.72
N LEU A 482 10.75 -17.33 -18.59
CA LEU A 482 9.50 -18.09 -18.51
C LEU A 482 8.27 -17.20 -18.71
N TYR A 483 8.38 -15.92 -18.35
CA TYR A 483 7.28 -14.96 -18.30
C TYR A 483 7.41 -13.81 -19.32
N GLN A 484 8.48 -13.82 -20.11
CA GLN A 484 8.84 -12.76 -21.05
C GLN A 484 7.67 -12.39 -21.97
N GLU A 485 7.01 -13.37 -22.59
CA GLU A 485 5.91 -13.14 -23.54
C GLU A 485 4.70 -12.43 -22.89
N ASP A 486 4.54 -12.53 -21.58
CA ASP A 486 3.44 -11.90 -20.84
C ASP A 486 3.85 -10.56 -20.21
N ILE A 487 5.12 -10.41 -19.82
CA ILE A 487 5.66 -9.19 -19.21
C ILE A 487 6.00 -8.12 -20.26
N ASP A 488 6.67 -8.48 -21.35
CA ASP A 488 7.15 -7.53 -22.36
C ASP A 488 6.02 -6.66 -22.96
N PRO A 489 4.81 -7.18 -23.23
CA PRO A 489 3.70 -6.36 -23.70
C PRO A 489 3.29 -5.22 -22.74
N ILE A 490 3.48 -5.40 -21.42
CA ILE A 490 3.19 -4.36 -20.41
C ILE A 490 4.16 -3.20 -20.58
N PHE A 491 5.45 -3.48 -20.59
CA PHE A 491 6.48 -2.44 -20.71
C PHE A 491 6.55 -1.84 -22.12
N LYS A 492 6.21 -2.62 -23.16
CA LYS A 492 6.00 -2.07 -24.50
C LYS A 492 4.87 -1.04 -24.51
N ALA A 493 3.72 -1.35 -23.89
CA ALA A 493 2.61 -0.41 -23.80
C ALA A 493 2.97 0.86 -23.02
N ILE A 494 3.76 0.74 -21.95
CA ILE A 494 4.27 1.88 -21.17
C ILE A 494 5.13 2.80 -22.05
N ARG A 495 6.11 2.23 -22.78
CA ARG A 495 7.00 2.97 -23.69
C ARG A 495 6.25 3.64 -24.84
N GLU A 496 5.22 2.99 -25.35
CA GLU A 496 4.32 3.53 -26.39
C GLU A 496 3.31 4.55 -25.85
N ASN A 497 3.43 4.95 -24.58
CA ASN A 497 2.53 5.89 -23.92
C ASN A 497 1.06 5.47 -23.95
N ARG A 498 0.79 4.17 -23.96
CA ARG A 498 -0.57 3.63 -23.99
C ARG A 498 -1.18 3.63 -22.59
N HIS A 499 -2.49 3.85 -22.55
CA HIS A 499 -3.33 3.61 -21.39
C HIS A 499 -4.33 2.50 -21.75
N TRP A 500 -4.76 1.72 -20.78
CA TRP A 500 -5.86 0.79 -21.03
C TRP A 500 -7.18 1.58 -21.13
N ASP A 501 -8.07 1.08 -21.98
CA ASP A 501 -9.41 1.66 -22.14
C ASP A 501 -10.40 0.94 -21.22
N GLU A 502 -10.80 1.63 -20.16
CA GLU A 502 -11.81 1.21 -19.17
C GLU A 502 -13.25 1.41 -19.67
N THR A 503 -13.45 2.07 -20.82
CA THR A 503 -14.77 2.39 -21.38
C THR A 503 -15.31 1.33 -22.34
N THR A 504 -14.51 0.32 -22.69
CA THR A 504 -14.90 -0.78 -23.58
C THR A 504 -15.51 -1.95 -22.80
N ASP A 505 -16.43 -2.69 -23.44
CA ASP A 505 -16.93 -3.95 -22.86
C ASP A 505 -15.83 -4.98 -22.82
N LEU A 506 -15.41 -5.37 -21.62
CA LEU A 506 -14.31 -6.30 -21.45
C LEU A 506 -14.60 -7.62 -22.17
N ARG A 507 -15.87 -8.02 -22.32
CA ARG A 507 -16.23 -9.26 -23.04
C ARG A 507 -15.76 -9.23 -24.50
N LYS A 508 -15.74 -8.06 -25.16
CA LYS A 508 -15.18 -7.88 -26.51
C LYS A 508 -13.69 -8.27 -26.53
N LYS A 509 -12.89 -7.70 -25.62
CA LYS A 509 -11.44 -7.97 -25.52
C LYS A 509 -11.12 -9.41 -25.10
N TRP A 510 -11.96 -9.99 -24.25
CA TRP A 510 -11.82 -11.37 -23.77
C TRP A 510 -12.40 -12.44 -24.72
N ARG A 511 -13.00 -12.02 -25.83
CA ARG A 511 -13.71 -12.90 -26.77
C ARG A 511 -14.70 -13.82 -26.07
N ILE A 512 -15.50 -13.24 -25.18
CA ILE A 512 -16.60 -13.93 -24.50
C ILE A 512 -17.84 -13.74 -25.36
N PRO A 513 -18.53 -14.81 -25.80
CA PRO A 513 -19.79 -14.67 -26.51
C PRO A 513 -20.84 -13.98 -25.63
N TYR A 514 -21.51 -12.96 -26.16
CA TYR A 514 -22.67 -12.33 -25.54
C TYR A 514 -23.60 -11.77 -26.60
N ALA A 515 -24.91 -11.73 -26.33
CA ALA A 515 -25.85 -11.02 -27.19
C ALA A 515 -25.54 -9.52 -27.11
N ALA A 516 -24.92 -8.97 -28.15
CA ALA A 516 -24.69 -7.54 -28.23
C ALA A 516 -26.05 -6.83 -28.30
N GLY A 517 -26.37 -6.03 -27.27
CA GLY A 517 -27.42 -5.02 -27.42
C GLY A 517 -26.97 -3.98 -28.47
N PRO A 518 -27.91 -3.24 -29.10
CA PRO A 518 -27.55 -2.19 -30.04
C PRO A 518 -26.59 -1.19 -29.35
N ASP A 519 -25.48 -0.89 -30.02
CA ASP A 519 -24.37 -0.06 -29.50
C ASP A 519 -24.81 1.40 -29.25
#